data_AF-A0A0J9XFH6-F1
#
_entry.id   AF-A0A0J9XFH6-F1
#
_cell.length_a   1.000
_cell.length_b   1.000
_cell.length_c   1.000
_cell.angle_alpha   90.00
_cell.angle_beta   90.00
_cell.angle_gamma   90.00
#
_symmetry.space_group_name_H-M   'P 1'
#
loop_
_entity.id
_entity.type
_entity.pdbx_description
1 polymer ?
#
loop_
_entity_poly.entity_id
_entity_poly.type
_entity_poly.pdbx_seq_one_letter_code
_entity_poly.pdbx_strand_id
1 'polypeptide(L)'
;MSSIALKLTFLLVRTVSKPIANTIKGQAKQHPRFRKVCIGFAQWVHRTDYYLRMRVLGENATKIRPLNDTRAIETGANILSEGFIFSVAGGLILFESVRARNKELARRESIADDIATLQDELEFLKRNLKQQRIIIEDYKVPQELNPSVLKIPKREDAPKIYNEEAATTQAKPEVPVTTNK
;
A
#
# COMPACT_ATOMS: atom_id res chain seq x y z
N MET A 1 -10.44 -6.85 3.75
CA MET A 1 -10.66 -5.67 4.63
C MET A 1 -11.99 -5.85 5.36
N SER A 2 -11.98 -5.79 6.69
CA SER A 2 -13.07 -6.28 7.54
C SER A 2 -14.42 -5.57 7.31
N SER A 3 -15.48 -6.36 7.09
CA SER A 3 -16.89 -5.90 7.04
C SER A 3 -17.28 -5.05 8.25
N ILE A 4 -16.68 -5.32 9.42
CA ILE A 4 -16.84 -4.53 10.65
C ILE A 4 -16.42 -3.06 10.46
N ALA A 5 -15.31 -2.80 9.77
CA ALA A 5 -14.79 -1.44 9.58
C ALA A 5 -15.76 -0.63 8.71
N LEU A 6 -16.23 -1.23 7.60
CA LEU A 6 -17.23 -0.61 6.73
C LEU A 6 -18.53 -0.27 7.48
N LYS A 7 -19.00 -1.17 8.36
CA LYS A 7 -20.20 -0.95 9.18
C LYS A 7 -20.00 0.17 10.21
N LEU A 8 -18.84 0.21 10.86
CA LEU A 8 -18.51 1.26 11.84
C LEU A 8 -18.37 2.62 11.19
N THR A 9 -17.71 2.71 10.03
CA THR A 9 -17.62 3.95 9.26
C THR A 9 -19.01 4.43 8.82
N PHE A 10 -19.86 3.52 8.32
CA PHE A 10 -21.23 3.86 7.93
C PHE A 10 -22.08 4.36 9.11
N LEU A 11 -21.96 3.70 10.27
CA LEU A 11 -22.66 4.09 11.50
C LEU A 11 -22.18 5.47 12.00
N LEU A 12 -20.87 5.71 12.00
CA LEU A 12 -20.28 6.97 12.42
C LEU A 12 -20.73 8.12 11.51
N VAL A 13 -20.67 7.95 10.18
CA VAL A 13 -21.18 8.92 9.21
C VAL A 13 -22.65 9.24 9.52
N ARG A 14 -23.51 8.24 9.71
CA ARG A 14 -24.94 8.46 9.99
C ARG A 14 -25.18 9.19 11.33
N THR A 15 -24.35 8.92 12.33
CA THR A 15 -24.48 9.47 13.70
C THR A 15 -23.97 10.91 13.78
N VAL A 16 -22.95 11.24 12.99
CA VAL A 16 -22.27 12.53 12.97
C VAL A 16 -22.93 13.49 11.96
N SER A 17 -23.41 13.00 10.82
CA SER A 17 -24.01 13.83 9.75
C SER A 17 -25.19 14.70 10.17
N LYS A 18 -26.16 14.13 10.89
CA LYS A 18 -27.37 14.88 11.26
C LYS A 18 -27.15 15.95 12.35
N PRO A 19 -26.49 15.65 13.48
CA PRO A 19 -26.30 16.66 14.53
C PRO A 19 -25.30 17.75 14.12
N ILE A 20 -24.27 17.44 13.33
CA ILE A 20 -23.26 18.43 12.93
C ILE A 20 -23.80 19.37 11.86
N ALA A 21 -24.55 18.88 10.87
CA ALA A 21 -25.22 19.75 9.91
C ALA A 21 -26.18 20.74 10.60
N ASN A 22 -26.95 20.26 11.60
CA ASN A 22 -27.93 21.10 12.30
C ASN A 22 -27.27 22.10 13.27
N THR A 23 -26.19 21.72 13.94
CA THR A 23 -25.44 22.62 14.85
C THR A 23 -24.64 23.68 14.11
N ILE A 24 -24.00 23.34 12.99
CA ILE A 24 -23.27 24.31 12.15
C ILE A 24 -24.23 25.34 11.54
N LYS A 25 -25.44 24.90 11.09
CA LYS A 25 -26.50 25.82 10.64
C LYS A 25 -26.99 26.75 11.75
N GLY A 26 -27.11 26.25 12.98
CA GLY A 26 -27.47 27.06 14.15
C GLY A 26 -26.40 28.10 14.50
N GLN A 27 -25.14 27.67 14.55
CA GLN A 27 -23.96 28.51 14.83
C GLN A 27 -23.77 29.62 13.78
N ALA A 28 -24.01 29.33 12.49
CA ALA A 28 -23.88 30.32 11.42
C ALA A 28 -24.93 31.45 11.46
N LYS A 29 -26.05 31.22 12.14
CA LYS A 29 -27.05 32.27 12.40
C LYS A 29 -26.71 33.09 13.65
N GLN A 30 -26.06 32.48 14.64
CA GLN A 30 -25.79 33.10 15.94
C GLN A 30 -24.48 33.89 15.98
N HIS A 31 -23.42 33.46 15.27
CA HIS A 31 -22.11 34.10 15.34
C HIS A 31 -21.69 34.84 14.06
N PRO A 32 -21.48 36.18 14.11
CA PRO A 32 -21.11 36.98 12.94
C PRO A 32 -19.68 36.70 12.44
N ARG A 33 -18.74 36.26 13.30
CA ARG A 33 -17.41 35.81 12.86
C ARG A 33 -17.50 34.53 12.03
N PHE A 34 -18.28 33.55 12.50
CA PHE A 34 -18.47 32.30 11.81
C PHE A 34 -19.21 32.49 10.48
N ARG A 35 -20.21 33.38 10.45
CA ARG A 35 -20.87 33.83 9.22
C ARG A 35 -19.87 34.29 8.15
N LYS A 36 -18.89 35.13 8.50
CA LYS A 36 -17.86 35.60 7.55
C LYS A 36 -16.98 34.45 7.03
N VAL A 37 -16.64 33.50 7.88
CA VAL A 37 -15.88 32.30 7.48
C VAL A 37 -16.68 31.44 6.49
N CYS A 38 -17.96 31.17 6.78
CA CYS A 38 -18.83 30.42 5.87
C CYS A 38 -19.01 31.13 4.53
N ILE A 39 -19.20 32.45 4.52
CA ILE A 39 -19.32 33.23 3.28
C ILE A 39 -18.01 33.19 2.47
N GLY A 40 -16.87 33.41 3.13
CA GLY A 40 -15.56 33.35 2.48
C GLY A 40 -15.28 31.97 1.89
N PHE A 41 -15.61 30.91 2.63
CA PHE A 41 -15.44 29.53 2.17
C PHE A 41 -16.39 29.17 1.02
N ALA A 42 -17.67 29.57 1.11
CA ALA A 42 -18.64 29.36 0.03
C ALA A 42 -18.21 30.08 -1.26
N GLN A 43 -17.71 31.32 -1.14
CA GLN A 43 -17.19 32.07 -2.28
C GLN A 43 -15.90 31.46 -2.84
N TRP A 44 -15.01 30.94 -1.99
CA TRP A 44 -13.81 30.24 -2.42
C TRP A 44 -14.15 28.99 -3.23
N VAL A 45 -15.03 28.12 -2.70
CA VAL A 45 -15.49 26.93 -3.42
C VAL A 45 -16.14 27.30 -4.75
N HIS A 46 -17.03 28.29 -4.76
CA HIS A 46 -17.69 28.74 -5.98
C HIS A 46 -16.69 29.28 -7.02
N ARG A 47 -15.64 29.99 -6.59
CA ARG A 47 -14.58 30.43 -7.49
C ARG A 47 -13.79 29.23 -8.03
N THR A 48 -13.43 28.28 -7.17
CA THR A 48 -12.69 27.09 -7.57
C THR A 48 -13.48 26.24 -8.56
N ASP A 49 -14.77 26.01 -8.32
CA ASP A 49 -15.68 25.31 -9.23
C ASP A 49 -15.76 26.02 -10.59
N TYR A 50 -15.88 27.35 -10.58
CA TYR A 50 -15.87 28.15 -11.80
C TYR A 50 -14.54 28.05 -12.57
N TYR A 51 -13.40 28.15 -11.88
CA TYR A 51 -12.08 27.99 -12.51
C TYR A 51 -11.88 26.58 -13.09
N LEU A 52 -12.36 25.55 -12.39
CA LEU A 52 -12.32 24.17 -12.87
C LEU A 52 -13.21 23.98 -14.11
N ARG A 53 -14.45 24.48 -14.08
CA ARG A 53 -15.34 24.44 -15.24
C ARG A 53 -14.72 25.15 -16.44
N MET A 54 -14.10 26.30 -16.22
CA MET A 54 -13.47 27.04 -17.31
C MET A 54 -12.25 26.29 -17.87
N ARG A 55 -11.46 25.63 -17.02
CA ARG A 55 -10.31 24.82 -17.45
C ARG A 55 -10.71 23.52 -18.16
N VAL A 56 -11.80 22.89 -17.74
CA VAL A 56 -12.22 21.58 -18.25
C VAL A 56 -13.15 21.73 -19.46
N LEU A 57 -14.08 22.69 -19.46
CA LEU A 57 -15.09 22.89 -20.52
C LEU A 57 -14.71 24.01 -21.49
N GLY A 58 -13.73 24.86 -21.18
CA GLY A 58 -13.27 25.94 -22.08
C GLY A 58 -14.29 27.06 -22.32
N GLU A 59 -15.34 27.18 -21.49
CA GLU A 59 -16.33 28.26 -21.60
C GLU A 59 -15.72 29.65 -21.35
N ASN A 60 -16.31 30.69 -21.96
CA ASN A 60 -15.83 32.08 -21.81
C ASN A 60 -16.18 32.66 -20.44
N ALA A 61 -15.25 33.45 -19.90
CA ALA A 61 -15.29 34.01 -18.56
C ALA A 61 -16.45 35.01 -18.32
N THR A 62 -17.65 34.52 -18.01
CA THR A 62 -18.77 35.38 -17.58
C THR A 62 -18.59 35.87 -16.13
N LYS A 63 -18.89 37.14 -15.87
CA LYS A 63 -18.71 37.81 -14.57
C LYS A 63 -19.46 37.08 -13.44
N ILE A 64 -18.72 36.52 -12.49
CA ILE A 64 -19.25 35.84 -11.30
C ILE A 64 -20.04 36.84 -10.45
N ARG A 65 -21.36 36.64 -10.33
CA ARG A 65 -22.18 37.41 -9.39
C ARG A 65 -22.02 36.82 -7.98
N PRO A 66 -21.64 37.61 -6.96
CA PRO A 66 -21.57 37.10 -5.59
C PRO A 66 -22.97 36.67 -5.13
N LEU A 67 -23.03 35.51 -4.46
CA LEU A 67 -24.27 34.97 -3.91
C LEU A 67 -24.81 35.87 -2.80
N ASN A 68 -26.14 36.01 -2.69
CA ASN A 68 -26.80 36.69 -1.58
C ASN A 68 -26.32 36.09 -0.24
N ASP A 69 -25.92 36.95 0.71
CA ASP A 69 -25.33 36.58 2.00
C ASP A 69 -26.09 35.45 2.71
N THR A 70 -27.42 35.48 2.70
CA THR A 70 -28.23 34.43 3.35
C THR A 70 -28.04 33.05 2.70
N ARG A 71 -27.97 32.99 1.37
CA ARG A 71 -27.72 31.73 0.65
C ARG A 71 -26.27 31.28 0.78
N ALA A 72 -25.32 32.21 0.76
CA ALA A 72 -23.91 31.90 0.95
C ALA A 72 -23.64 31.24 2.31
N ILE A 73 -24.36 31.68 3.35
CA ILE A 73 -24.28 31.10 4.69
C ILE A 73 -24.80 29.66 4.71
N GLU A 74 -25.96 29.41 4.12
CA GLU A 74 -26.56 28.07 4.12
C GLU A 74 -25.71 27.07 3.33
N THR A 75 -25.26 27.46 2.13
CA THR A 75 -24.35 26.64 1.33
C THR A 75 -23.00 26.43 2.02
N GLY A 76 -22.41 27.50 2.58
CA GLY A 76 -21.14 27.42 3.31
C GLY A 76 -21.23 26.51 4.53
N ALA A 77 -22.31 26.57 5.29
CA ALA A 77 -22.57 25.71 6.44
C ALA A 77 -22.69 24.23 6.04
N ASN A 78 -23.43 23.93 4.97
CA ASN A 78 -23.56 22.56 4.46
C ASN A 78 -22.20 21.98 4.05
N ILE A 79 -21.45 22.69 3.20
CA ILE A 79 -20.14 22.21 2.71
C ILE A 79 -19.15 22.06 3.87
N LEU A 80 -19.14 22.99 4.83
CA LEU A 80 -18.27 22.89 6.00
C LEU A 80 -18.61 21.67 6.87
N SER A 81 -19.90 21.39 7.05
CA SER A 81 -20.37 20.23 7.82
C SER A 81 -20.05 18.90 7.14
N GLU A 82 -20.21 18.81 5.83
CA GLU A 82 -19.86 17.62 5.05
C GLU A 82 -18.34 17.44 5.02
N GLY A 83 -17.59 18.51 4.76
CA GLY A 83 -16.13 18.50 4.75
C GLY A 83 -15.53 18.08 6.09
N PHE A 84 -16.12 18.48 7.22
CA PHE A 84 -15.70 18.02 8.54
C PHE A 84 -15.81 16.50 8.68
N ILE A 85 -16.91 15.91 8.21
CA ILE A 85 -17.15 14.46 8.30
C ILE A 85 -16.22 13.70 7.37
N PHE A 86 -16.04 14.19 6.14
CA PHE A 86 -15.06 13.63 5.21
C PHE A 86 -13.62 13.76 5.73
N SER A 87 -13.29 14.84 6.44
CA SER A 87 -11.97 15.02 7.04
C SER A 87 -11.73 14.02 8.17
N VAL A 88 -12.70 13.81 9.05
CA VAL A 88 -12.59 12.80 10.12
C VAL A 88 -12.52 11.38 9.55
N ALA A 89 -13.41 11.04 8.62
CA ALA A 89 -13.43 9.71 8.00
C ALA A 89 -12.17 9.45 7.16
N GLY A 90 -11.82 10.39 6.28
CA GLY A 90 -10.63 10.32 5.43
C GLY A 90 -9.35 10.35 6.25
N GLY A 91 -9.28 11.18 7.29
CA GLY A 91 -8.15 11.24 8.21
C GLY A 91 -7.93 9.92 8.94
N LEU A 92 -9.01 9.27 9.41
CA LEU A 92 -8.91 7.95 10.05
C LEU A 92 -8.41 6.88 9.07
N ILE A 93 -8.94 6.86 7.85
CA ILE A 93 -8.52 5.91 6.80
C ILE A 93 -7.06 6.14 6.40
N LEU A 94 -6.65 7.39 6.19
CA LEU A 94 -5.26 7.73 5.86
C LEU A 94 -4.32 7.37 7.00
N PHE A 95 -4.72 7.65 8.24
CA PHE A 95 -3.94 7.30 9.42
C PHE A 95 -3.74 5.79 9.54
N GLU A 96 -4.82 5.00 9.41
CA GLU A 96 -4.73 3.55 9.43
C GLU A 96 -3.91 3.03 8.24
N SER A 97 -4.08 3.60 7.04
CA SER A 97 -3.32 3.21 5.84
C SER A 97 -1.81 3.45 6.00
N VAL A 98 -1.41 4.61 6.52
CA VAL A 98 0.00 4.92 6.81
C VAL A 98 0.53 3.98 7.89
N ARG A 99 -0.22 3.79 8.98
CA ARG A 99 0.16 2.89 10.07
C ARG A 99 0.29 1.44 9.59
N ALA A 100 -0.61 0.98 8.73
CA ALA A 100 -0.58 -0.36 8.16
C ALA A 100 0.61 -0.54 7.21
N ARG A 101 0.86 0.45 6.34
CA ARG A 101 2.01 0.44 5.42
C ARG A 101 3.33 0.38 6.17
N ASN A 102 3.49 1.13 7.27
CA ASN A 102 4.71 1.11 8.06
C ASN A 102 4.97 -0.27 8.69
N LYS A 103 3.93 -0.96 9.16
CA LYS A 103 4.05 -2.34 9.68
C LYS A 103 4.44 -3.33 8.58
N GLU A 104 3.87 -3.18 7.40
CA GLU A 104 4.19 -4.04 6.26
C GLU A 104 5.64 -3.84 5.80
N LEU A 105 6.12 -2.59 5.76
CA LEU A 105 7.51 -2.28 5.43
C LEU A 105 8.48 -2.91 6.43
N ALA A 106 8.24 -2.75 7.73
CA ALA A 106 9.07 -3.37 8.76
C ALA A 106 9.09 -4.92 8.66
N ARG A 107 7.94 -5.53 8.32
CA ARG A 107 7.86 -6.97 8.09
C ARG A 107 8.62 -7.40 6.83
N ARG A 108 8.56 -6.61 5.76
CA ARG A 108 9.30 -6.90 4.51
C ARG A 108 10.81 -6.82 4.75
N GLU A 109 11.24 -5.85 5.55
CA GLU A 109 12.63 -5.70 5.95
C GLU A 109 13.12 -6.89 6.78
N SER A 110 12.36 -7.32 7.80
CA SER A 110 12.75 -8.51 8.59
C SER A 110 12.82 -9.79 7.76
N ILE A 111 11.86 -10.00 6.86
CA ILE A 111 11.87 -11.17 5.95
C ILE A 111 13.08 -11.15 5.03
N ALA A 112 13.50 -9.96 4.57
CA ALA A 112 14.69 -9.83 3.73
C ALA A 112 15.98 -10.19 4.50
N ASP A 113 16.06 -9.81 5.78
CA ASP A 113 17.18 -10.13 6.66
C ASP A 113 17.27 -11.64 6.98
N ASP A 114 16.12 -12.25 7.30
CA ASP A 114 16.01 -13.70 7.50
C ASP A 114 16.47 -14.48 6.26
N ILE A 115 16.05 -14.02 5.07
CA ILE A 115 16.46 -14.61 3.78
C ILE A 115 17.98 -14.52 3.59
N ALA A 116 18.57 -13.35 3.85
CA ALA A 116 20.00 -13.15 3.69
C ALA A 116 20.80 -14.08 4.62
N THR A 117 20.35 -14.23 5.86
CA THR A 117 20.94 -15.13 6.85
C THR A 117 20.87 -16.60 6.40
N LEU A 118 19.70 -17.05 5.93
CA LEU A 118 19.53 -18.41 5.42
C LEU A 118 20.41 -18.68 4.19
N GLN A 119 20.62 -17.69 3.32
CA GLN A 119 21.53 -17.82 2.17
C GLN A 119 22.99 -18.01 2.60
N ASP A 120 23.44 -17.27 3.62
CA ASP A 120 24.80 -17.39 4.16
C ASP A 120 25.02 -18.74 4.85
N GLU A 121 24.05 -19.21 5.65
CA GLU A 121 24.11 -20.54 6.27
C GLU A 121 24.15 -21.66 5.22
N LEU A 122 23.35 -21.55 4.15
CA LEU A 122 23.40 -22.49 3.04
C LEU A 122 24.75 -22.48 2.33
N GLU A 123 25.36 -21.31 2.14
CA GLU A 123 26.69 -21.20 1.53
C GLU A 123 27.77 -21.81 2.44
N PHE A 124 27.72 -21.53 3.74
CA PHE A 124 28.60 -22.13 4.73
C PHE A 124 28.47 -23.66 4.75
N LEU A 125 27.24 -24.19 4.78
CA LEU A 125 27.00 -25.63 4.76
C LEU A 125 27.50 -26.27 3.46
N LYS A 126 27.26 -25.62 2.31
CA LYS A 126 27.78 -26.07 1.01
C LYS A 126 29.31 -26.13 1.00
N ARG A 127 29.99 -25.14 1.60
CA ARG A 127 31.46 -25.14 1.74
C ARG A 127 31.94 -26.30 2.63
N ASN A 128 31.29 -26.54 3.76
CA ASN A 128 31.63 -27.65 4.66
C ASN A 128 31.41 -29.02 4.03
N LEU A 129 30.29 -29.22 3.33
CA LEU A 129 30.01 -30.48 2.61
C LEU A 129 31.03 -30.74 1.49
N LYS A 130 31.42 -29.68 0.75
CA LYS A 130 32.49 -29.75 -0.25
C LYS A 130 33.82 -30.20 0.38
N GLN A 131 34.13 -29.69 1.57
CA GLN A 131 35.34 -30.08 2.30
C GLN A 131 35.31 -31.55 2.76
N GLN A 132 34.13 -32.10 3.06
CA GLN A 132 33.95 -33.51 3.45
C GLN A 132 33.86 -34.48 2.25
N ARG A 133 33.98 -34.01 1.00
CA ARG A 133 33.84 -34.80 -0.26
C ARG A 133 32.51 -35.57 -0.40
N ILE A 134 31.47 -35.14 0.30
CA ILE A 134 30.12 -35.70 0.15
C ILE A 134 29.37 -34.78 -0.83
N ILE A 135 29.39 -35.14 -2.11
CA ILE A 135 28.78 -34.36 -3.17
C ILE A 135 27.29 -34.68 -3.25
N ILE A 136 26.43 -33.68 -3.05
CA ILE A 136 25.02 -33.70 -3.45
C ILE A 136 24.87 -32.63 -4.55
N GLU A 137 25.25 -32.96 -5.78
CA GLU A 137 25.36 -32.00 -6.89
C GLU A 137 24.07 -31.82 -7.72
N ASP A 138 23.00 -32.53 -7.39
CA ASP A 138 21.81 -32.59 -8.26
C ASP A 138 20.58 -31.79 -7.78
N TYR A 139 20.71 -30.96 -6.74
CA TYR A 139 19.58 -30.13 -6.31
C TYR A 139 19.37 -28.94 -7.26
N LYS A 140 18.40 -29.09 -8.17
CA LYS A 140 17.93 -28.04 -9.08
C LYS A 140 16.71 -27.38 -8.49
N VAL A 141 16.77 -26.05 -8.32
CA VAL A 141 15.59 -25.27 -7.92
C VAL A 141 14.51 -25.45 -9.01
N PRO A 142 13.27 -25.85 -8.67
CA PRO A 142 12.19 -25.99 -9.64
C PRO A 142 11.99 -24.69 -10.43
N GLN A 143 11.97 -24.78 -11.76
CA GLN A 143 11.96 -23.60 -12.64
C GLN A 143 10.68 -22.75 -12.56
N GLU A 144 9.63 -23.25 -11.91
CA GLU A 144 8.37 -22.52 -11.69
C GLU A 144 8.37 -21.64 -10.42
N LEU A 145 9.47 -21.61 -9.65
CA LEU A 145 9.57 -20.80 -8.44
C LEU A 145 10.05 -19.38 -8.77
N ASN A 146 9.12 -18.42 -8.78
CA ASN A 146 9.42 -16.98 -8.88
C ASN A 146 9.32 -16.32 -7.49
N PRO A 147 10.40 -16.36 -6.67
CA PRO A 147 10.35 -15.72 -5.36
C PRO A 147 10.25 -14.20 -5.48
N SER A 148 9.20 -13.61 -4.90
CA SER A 148 8.99 -12.16 -4.92
C SER A 148 10.01 -11.35 -4.11
N VAL A 149 10.80 -11.99 -3.24
CA VAL A 149 11.73 -11.32 -2.29
C VAL A 149 13.19 -11.76 -2.51
N LEU A 150 13.41 -13.01 -2.93
CA LEU A 150 14.74 -13.60 -3.08
C LEU A 150 15.27 -13.36 -4.51
N LYS A 151 16.36 -12.62 -4.68
CA LYS A 151 17.02 -12.50 -5.99
C LYS A 151 17.85 -13.75 -6.24
N ILE A 152 17.36 -14.65 -7.08
CA ILE A 152 18.14 -15.79 -7.57
C ILE A 152 19.05 -15.26 -8.70
N PRO A 153 20.39 -15.37 -8.60
CA PRO A 153 21.27 -15.04 -9.72
C PRO A 153 20.89 -15.91 -10.92
N LYS A 154 20.70 -15.30 -12.10
CA LYS A 154 20.41 -16.07 -13.31
C LYS A 154 21.67 -16.85 -13.67
N ARG A 155 21.49 -17.99 -14.33
CA ARG A 155 22.56 -18.93 -14.71
C ARG A 155 23.71 -18.28 -15.51
N GLU A 156 23.50 -17.11 -16.12
CA GLU A 156 24.54 -16.31 -16.78
C GLU A 156 25.57 -15.70 -15.81
N ASP A 157 25.19 -15.50 -14.55
CA ASP A 157 25.96 -14.74 -13.55
C ASP A 157 26.67 -15.66 -12.54
N ALA A 158 26.36 -16.97 -12.56
CA ALA A 158 26.97 -17.96 -11.69
C ALA A 158 28.41 -18.27 -12.16
N PRO A 159 29.40 -18.36 -11.25
CA PRO A 159 30.77 -18.65 -11.63
C PRO A 159 30.82 -19.98 -12.39
N LYS A 160 31.19 -19.91 -13.68
CA LYS A 160 31.42 -21.05 -14.57
C LYS A 160 32.63 -21.82 -14.05
N ILE A 161 32.41 -22.75 -13.15
CA ILE A 161 33.43 -23.73 -12.81
C ILE A 161 32.90 -25.10 -13.23
N TYR A 162 33.73 -25.73 -14.07
CA TYR A 162 33.61 -27.05 -14.68
C TYR A 162 32.88 -27.10 -16.04
N ASN A 163 33.69 -26.89 -17.08
CA ASN A 163 33.44 -27.31 -18.45
C ASN A 163 33.44 -28.85 -18.50
N GLU A 164 32.32 -29.43 -18.92
CA GLU A 164 32.18 -30.22 -20.15
C GLU A 164 33.43 -30.96 -20.72
N GLU A 165 34.19 -31.70 -19.91
CA GLU A 165 35.16 -32.70 -20.40
C GLU A 165 35.12 -33.96 -19.53
N ALA A 166 34.13 -34.81 -19.79
CA ALA A 166 34.23 -36.27 -19.67
C ALA A 166 32.86 -36.88 -20.02
N ALA A 167 32.40 -36.64 -21.25
CA ALA A 167 31.47 -37.58 -21.85
C ALA A 167 32.20 -38.93 -21.99
N THR A 168 31.45 -39.99 -21.68
CA THR A 168 31.73 -41.40 -21.99
C THR A 168 32.92 -42.03 -21.27
N THR A 169 32.64 -42.92 -20.32
CA THR A 169 32.88 -44.37 -20.50
C THR A 169 32.18 -45.15 -19.38
N GLN A 170 31.19 -45.92 -19.80
CA GLN A 170 30.75 -47.23 -19.31
C GLN A 170 31.40 -47.75 -18.02
N ALA A 171 30.58 -48.08 -17.01
CA ALA A 171 30.44 -49.46 -16.52
C ALA A 171 29.58 -49.48 -15.24
N LYS A 172 28.50 -50.25 -15.29
CA LYS A 172 27.82 -50.77 -14.11
C LYS A 172 28.69 -51.90 -13.54
N PRO A 173 28.98 -51.92 -12.25
CA PRO A 173 28.99 -53.18 -11.48
C PRO A 173 28.10 -52.99 -10.24
N GLU A 174 26.96 -53.68 -10.18
CA GLU A 174 26.80 -54.88 -9.33
C GLU A 174 27.15 -54.62 -7.86
N VAL A 175 26.10 -54.42 -7.06
CA VAL A 175 26.13 -54.44 -5.60
C VAL A 175 26.36 -55.89 -5.16
N PRO A 176 27.42 -56.22 -4.39
CA PRO A 176 27.51 -57.53 -3.79
C PRO A 176 26.57 -57.61 -2.58
N VAL A 177 25.68 -58.58 -2.62
CA VAL A 177 25.00 -59.13 -1.44
C VAL A 177 26.03 -59.90 -0.63
N THR A 178 26.34 -59.47 0.59
CA THR A 178 26.89 -60.35 1.63
C THR A 178 26.45 -59.91 3.03
N THR A 179 25.39 -60.57 3.49
CA THR A 179 25.25 -61.36 4.73
C THR A 179 26.26 -61.23 5.89
N ASN A 180 25.71 -61.39 7.11
CA ASN A 180 26.29 -61.65 8.44
C ASN A 180 26.69 -60.42 9.28
N LYS A 181 26.24 -60.30 10.53
CA LYS A 181 26.11 -61.33 11.57
C LYS A 181 24.94 -61.06 12.52
#